data_AF-W1XPT8-F1
#
_entry.id   AF-W1XPT8-F1
#
_cell.length_a   1.000
_cell.length_b   1.000
_cell.length_c   1.000
_cell.angle_alpha   90.00
_cell.angle_beta   90.00
_cell.angle_gamma   90.00
#
_symmetry.space_group_name_H-M   'P 1'
#
loop_
_entity.id
_entity.type
_entity.pdbx_description
1 polymer ?
#
loop_
_entity_poly.entity_id
_entity_poly.type
_entity_poly.pdbx_seq_one_letter_code
_entity_poly.pdbx_strand_id
1 'polypeptide(L)'
;EQIDHYCEKAGLHPQVVIEANSISAVLELIRRTSLSTLLPAAIATQHDGLKAISLAPPLLERTAVLLRRKNSWQTAAAKAFLHMALEECAVVGGNESR
;
A
#
# COMPACT_ATOMS: atom_id res chain seq x y z
N GLU A 1 -2.07 12.83 6.50
CA GLU A 1 -2.81 13.54 5.44
C GLU A 1 -3.93 12.69 4.82
N GLN A 2 -3.64 11.73 3.92
CA GLN A 2 -4.74 11.04 3.20
C GLN A 2 -5.59 10.11 4.09
N ILE A 3 -4.98 9.36 5.03
CA ILE A 3 -5.74 8.49 5.94
C ILE A 3 -6.67 9.35 6.80
N ASP A 4 -6.12 10.38 7.44
CA ASP A 4 -6.87 11.30 8.31
C ASP A 4 -8.05 11.93 7.57
N HIS A 5 -7.84 12.42 6.34
CA HIS A 5 -8.90 13.01 5.52
C HIS A 5 -10.07 12.04 5.25
N TYR A 6 -9.78 10.80 4.86
CA TYR A 6 -10.82 9.82 4.54
C TYR A 6 -11.50 9.27 5.80
N CYS A 7 -10.78 9.15 6.91
CA CYS A 7 -11.36 8.84 8.22
C CYS A 7 -12.35 9.93 8.64
N GLU A 8 -11.93 11.20 8.62
CA GLU A 8 -12.78 12.36 8.95
C GLU A 8 -14.04 12.40 8.07
N LYS A 9 -13.86 12.26 6.74
CA LYS A 9 -14.97 12.26 5.78
C LYS A 9 -15.96 11.11 6.03
N ALA A 10 -15.48 9.97 6.51
CA ALA A 10 -16.31 8.82 6.88
C ALA A 10 -16.87 8.89 8.31
N GLY A 11 -16.57 9.96 9.08
CA GLY A 11 -16.96 10.09 10.49
C GLY A 11 -16.22 9.13 11.43
N LEU A 12 -15.10 8.56 10.98
CA LEU A 12 -14.27 7.62 11.74
C LEU A 12 -13.20 8.38 12.50
N HIS A 13 -13.15 8.18 13.82
CA HIS A 13 -12.17 8.83 14.70
C HIS A 13 -11.40 7.76 15.49
N PRO A 14 -10.59 6.92 14.82
CA PRO A 14 -9.78 5.92 15.50
C PRO A 14 -8.75 6.62 16.41
N GLN A 15 -8.52 6.05 17.60
CA GLN A 15 -7.52 6.58 18.52
C GLN A 15 -6.12 6.16 18.08
N VAL A 16 -5.27 7.13 17.72
CA VAL A 16 -3.86 6.89 17.41
C VAL A 16 -3.07 6.87 18.72
N VAL A 17 -2.73 5.67 19.20
CA VAL A 17 -1.98 5.48 20.46
C VAL A 17 -0.45 5.46 20.26
N ILE A 18 0.01 5.21 19.03
CA ILE A 18 1.44 5.17 18.66
C ILE A 18 1.58 5.68 17.23
N GLU A 19 2.60 6.51 16.99
CA GLU A 19 3.03 6.95 15.66
C GLU A 19 4.49 6.53 15.42
N ALA A 20 4.80 6.17 14.16
CA ALA A 20 6.14 5.86 13.73
C ALA A 20 6.35 6.34 12.29
N ASN A 21 7.57 6.79 11.97
CA ASN A 21 7.95 7.28 10.64
C ASN A 21 8.54 6.17 9.74
N SER A 22 8.33 4.90 10.09
CA SER A 22 8.78 3.75 9.32
C SER A 22 7.70 2.67 9.26
N ILE A 23 7.38 2.21 8.05
CA ILE A 23 6.46 1.08 7.84
C ILE A 23 6.98 -0.17 8.55
N SER A 24 8.28 -0.47 8.48
CA SER A 24 8.83 -1.66 9.13
C SER A 24 8.65 -1.62 10.65
N ALA A 25 8.78 -0.44 11.27
CA ALA A 25 8.55 -0.26 12.70
C ALA A 25 7.07 -0.46 13.06
N VAL A 26 6.15 0.07 12.26
CA VAL A 26 4.70 -0.16 12.44
C VAL A 26 4.37 -1.65 12.33
N LEU A 27 4.91 -2.35 11.33
CA LEU A 27 4.68 -3.78 11.14
C LEU A 27 5.21 -4.61 12.32
N GLU A 28 6.35 -4.23 12.89
CA GLU A 28 6.90 -4.90 14.07
C GLU A 28 6.05 -4.66 15.32
N LEU A 29 5.55 -3.43 15.50
CA LEU A 29 4.65 -3.08 16.61
C LEU A 29 3.35 -3.90 16.57
N ILE A 30 2.69 -3.98 15.42
CA ILE A 30 1.43 -4.73 15.30
C ILE A 30 1.63 -6.25 15.40
N ARG A 31 2.82 -6.78 15.09
CA ARG A 31 3.12 -8.22 15.32
C ARG A 31 3.26 -8.56 16.80
N ARG A 32 3.76 -7.62 17.60
CA ARG A 32 4.08 -7.84 19.02
C ARG A 32 3.00 -7.36 19.97
N THR A 33 1.93 -6.77 19.45
CA THR A 33 0.84 -6.19 20.24
C THR A 33 -0.51 -6.62 19.66
N SER A 34 -1.60 -6.22 20.30
CA SER A 34 -2.96 -6.39 19.76
C SER A 34 -3.47 -5.14 19.03
N LEU A 35 -2.56 -4.25 18.63
CA LEU A 35 -2.89 -3.06 17.85
C LEU A 35 -3.09 -3.39 16.37
N SER A 36 -3.72 -2.48 15.65
CA SER A 36 -3.93 -2.56 14.20
C SER A 36 -3.39 -1.31 13.49
N THR A 37 -3.26 -1.38 12.17
CA THR A 37 -2.80 -0.27 11.34
C THR A 37 -3.56 -0.23 10.01
N LEU A 38 -3.56 0.94 9.37
CA LEU A 38 -4.10 1.15 8.03
C LEU A 38 -2.95 1.26 7.04
N LEU A 39 -2.76 0.21 6.23
CA LEU A 39 -1.72 0.11 5.20
C LEU A 39 -2.30 -0.57 3.95
N PRO A 40 -1.66 -0.43 2.76
CA PRO A 40 -2.04 -1.19 1.59
C PRO A 40 -2.04 -2.71 1.85
N ALA A 41 -3.11 -3.40 1.43
CA ALA A 41 -3.30 -4.83 1.70
C ALA A 41 -2.14 -5.71 1.19
N ALA A 42 -1.52 -5.32 0.08
CA ALA A 42 -0.37 -6.02 -0.51
C ALA A 42 0.86 -6.10 0.42
N ILE A 43 0.96 -5.29 1.47
CA ILE A 43 2.06 -5.39 2.45
C ILE A 43 1.88 -6.63 3.33
N ALA A 44 0.65 -7.00 3.68
CA ALA A 44 0.40 -8.14 4.57
C ALA A 44 0.77 -9.48 3.92
N THR A 45 0.64 -9.61 2.59
CA THR A 45 0.98 -10.84 1.87
C THR A 45 2.49 -11.15 1.88
N GLN A 46 3.33 -10.18 2.21
CA GLN A 46 4.79 -10.32 2.29
C GLN A 46 5.28 -10.69 3.70
N HIS A 47 4.38 -10.83 4.67
CA HIS A 47 4.74 -10.96 6.08
C HIS A 47 3.91 -12.00 6.81
N ASP A 48 4.56 -13.13 7.12
CA ASP A 48 3.98 -14.15 7.98
C ASP A 48 3.56 -13.57 9.34
N GLY A 49 2.40 -14.01 9.81
CA GLY A 49 1.80 -13.55 11.06
C GLY A 49 1.01 -12.24 10.95
N LEU A 50 0.93 -11.63 9.76
CA LEU A 50 0.06 -10.48 9.50
C LEU A 50 -1.08 -10.86 8.56
N LYS A 51 -2.24 -10.25 8.79
CA LYS A 51 -3.43 -10.46 7.96
C LYS A 51 -4.04 -9.11 7.58
N ALA A 52 -4.25 -8.90 6.29
CA ALA A 52 -5.04 -7.77 5.80
C ALA A 52 -6.54 -8.06 6.00
N ILE A 53 -7.27 -7.06 6.46
CA ILE A 53 -8.72 -7.09 6.59
C ILE A 53 -9.28 -6.01 5.68
N SER A 54 -10.13 -6.41 4.72
CA SER A 54 -10.78 -5.48 3.82
C SER A 54 -11.79 -4.63 4.58
N LEU A 55 -11.75 -3.32 4.35
CA LEU A 55 -12.73 -2.37 4.89
C LEU A 55 -13.94 -2.29 3.97
N ALA A 56 -15.14 -2.30 4.54
CA ALA A 56 -16.40 -2.14 3.83
C ALA A 56 -17.19 -0.94 4.40
N PRO A 57 -17.41 0.14 3.62
CA PRO A 57 -16.92 0.37 2.26
C PRO A 57 -15.39 0.58 2.21
N PRO A 58 -14.75 0.45 1.02
CA PRO A 58 -13.34 0.76 0.85
C PRO A 58 -13.04 2.18 1.31
N LEU A 59 -12.07 2.33 2.21
CA LEU A 59 -11.73 3.63 2.78
C LEU A 59 -10.96 4.50 1.77
N LEU A 60 -10.01 3.89 1.04
CA LEU A 60 -9.12 4.62 0.14
C LEU A 60 -8.49 3.70 -0.91
N GLU A 61 -8.78 3.97 -2.18
CA GLU A 61 -8.18 3.31 -3.33
C GLU A 61 -7.29 4.28 -4.10
N ARG A 62 -6.12 3.80 -4.52
CA ARG A 62 -5.14 4.62 -5.25
C ARG A 62 -4.57 3.85 -6.41
N THR A 63 -4.33 4.55 -7.51
CA THR A 63 -3.64 4.00 -8.68
C THR A 63 -2.14 4.24 -8.55
N ALA A 64 -1.36 3.18 -8.41
CA ALA A 64 0.10 3.26 -8.53
C ALA A 64 0.48 3.58 -9.99
N VAL A 65 1.48 4.45 -10.19
CA VAL A 65 1.90 4.90 -11.53
C VAL A 65 3.42 4.89 -11.68
N LEU A 66 3.90 4.61 -12.89
CA LEU A 66 5.30 4.79 -13.28
C LEU A 66 5.50 6.19 -13.88
N LEU A 67 6.39 6.98 -13.29
CA LEU A 67 6.69 8.33 -13.76
C LEU A 67 8.00 8.37 -14.56
N ARG A 68 7.97 9.10 -15.67
CA ARG A 68 9.17 9.44 -16.46
C ARG A 68 9.07 10.87 -16.97
N ARG A 69 10.21 11.53 -17.14
CA ARG A 69 10.25 12.86 -17.77
C ARG A 69 9.87 12.73 -19.24
N LYS A 70 8.86 13.52 -19.66
CA LYS A 70 8.47 13.62 -21.07
C LYS A 70 9.63 14.19 -21.89
N ASN A 71 9.84 13.67 -23.11
CA ASN A 71 10.88 14.12 -24.05
C ASN A 71 12.33 13.97 -23.55
N SER A 72 12.60 13.01 -22.66
CA SER A 72 13.96 12.68 -22.22
C SER A 72 14.38 11.30 -22.75
N TRP A 73 15.64 11.18 -23.16
CA TRP A 73 16.17 9.90 -23.64
C TRP A 73 16.32 8.92 -22.47
N GLN A 74 15.79 7.71 -22.63
CA GLN A 74 15.87 6.68 -21.60
C GLN A 74 17.00 5.70 -21.92
N THR A 75 17.84 5.41 -20.93
CA THR A 75 18.87 4.37 -21.05
C THR A 75 18.24 3.01 -21.32
N ALA A 76 19.02 2.07 -21.86
CA ALA A 76 18.57 0.69 -22.06
C ALA A 76 18.05 0.07 -20.74
N ALA A 77 18.76 0.30 -19.64
CA ALA A 77 18.36 -0.16 -18.31
C ALA A 77 17.02 0.44 -17.85
N ALA A 78 16.78 1.74 -18.06
CA ALA A 78 15.51 2.38 -17.69
C ALA A 78 14.32 1.83 -18.50
N LYS A 79 14.52 1.51 -19.78
CA LYS A 79 13.49 0.88 -20.62
C LYS A 79 13.20 -0.55 -20.15
N ALA A 80 14.24 -1.33 -19.86
CA ALA A 80 14.09 -2.69 -19.34
C ALA A 80 13.37 -2.69 -17.98
N PHE A 81 13.71 -1.78 -17.08
CA PHE A 81 13.01 -1.62 -15.79
C PHE A 81 11.51 -1.33 -15.98
N LEU A 82 11.15 -0.40 -16.87
CA LEU A 82 9.75 -0.07 -17.14
C LEU A 82 8.99 -1.28 -17.67
N HIS A 83 9.61 -2.07 -18.55
CA HIS A 83 9.02 -3.28 -19.09
C HIS A 83 8.76 -4.31 -17.98
N MET A 84 9.80 -4.65 -17.20
CA MET A 84 9.69 -5.60 -16.08
C MET A 84 8.63 -5.16 -15.06
N ALA A 85 8.60 -3.88 -14.68
CA ALA A 85 7.63 -3.37 -13.71
C ALA A 85 6.17 -3.52 -14.19
N LEU A 86 5.92 -3.34 -15.49
CA LEU A 86 4.58 -3.52 -16.07
C LEU A 86 4.20 -5.00 -16.17
N GLU A 87 5.16 -5.88 -16.51
CA GLU A 87 4.93 -7.33 -16.57
C GLU A 87 4.56 -7.90 -15.19
N GLU A 88 5.28 -7.52 -14.14
CA GLU A 88 4.97 -7.93 -12.77
C GLU A 88 3.57 -7.50 -12.34
N CYS A 89 3.18 -6.27 -12.68
CA CYS A 89 1.85 -5.75 -12.33
C CYS A 89 0.71 -6.38 -13.14
N ALA A 90 0.98 -6.91 -14.34
CA ALA A 90 -0.03 -7.56 -15.18
C ALA A 90 -0.61 -8.83 -14.53
N VAL A 91 0.15 -9.46 -13.62
CA VAL A 91 -0.27 -10.67 -12.89
C VAL A 91 -1.12 -10.34 -11.66
N VAL A 92 -0.93 -9.16 -11.06
CA VAL A 92 -1.58 -8.76 -9.79
C VAL A 92 -3.07 -8.45 -9.96
N GLY A 93 -3.51 -8.04 -11.15
CA GLY A 93 -4.92 -7.72 -11.43
C GLY A 93 -5.88 -8.93 -11.53
N GLY A 94 -5.38 -10.18 -11.44
CA GLY A 94 -6.17 -11.39 -11.60
C GLY A 94 -6.65 -12.05 -10.30
N ASN A 95 -6.18 -11.61 -9.13
CA ASN A 95 -6.33 -12.37 -7.88
C ASN A 95 -7.32 -11.78 -6.85
N GLU A 96 -8.13 -10.78 -7.24
CA GLU A 96 -9.13 -10.14 -6.35
C GLU A 96 -10.54 -10.75 -6.48
N SER A 97 -10.70 -11.89 -7.15
CA SER A 97 -12.00 -12.58 -7.33
C SER A 97 -11.94 -14.05 -6.95
N ARG A 98 -11.61 -14.37 -5.69
CA ARG A 98 -11.92 -15.66 -5.06
C ARG A 98 -12.22 -15.50 -3.58
#